data_AF-A0A6S7IEU0-F1
#
_entry.id   AF-A0A6S7IEU0-F1
#
_cell.length_a   1.000
_cell.length_b   1.000
_cell.length_c   1.000
_cell.angle_alpha   90.00
_cell.angle_beta   90.00
_cell.angle_gamma   90.00
#
_symmetry.space_group_name_H-M   'P 1'
#
loop_
_entity.id
_entity.type
_entity.pdbx_description
1 polymer ?
#
loop_
_entity_poly.entity_id
_entity_poly.type
_entity_poly.pdbx_seq_one_letter_code
_entity_poly.pdbx_strand_id
1 'polypeptide(L)'
;MDAPIRHGQQHRQLVTHKCDKCLKEFYRRDKLVEHRVAYGDDDPCNLTSAFEESLKKIELKPRKDQKHDMSQFLRVKSKPILIHLSKELEMKKGSKWFISVKVRFLKPKVDGEDLFSEPHFRSLCTTTVNVHDVEKQIQEACSKIIDSLAIYRTEGSGWVLDEILHLDLNMAKYTPL
;
A
#
# COMPACT_ATOMS: atom_id res chain seq x y z
N MET A 1 58.77 3.74 27.60
CA MET A 1 57.82 4.63 26.93
C MET A 1 57.48 3.95 25.60
N ASP A 2 56.31 3.40 25.32
CA ASP A 2 55.02 3.28 26.00
C ASP A 2 54.25 2.08 25.39
N ALA A 3 53.33 1.52 26.16
CA ALA A 3 52.49 0.35 25.86
C ALA A 3 51.28 0.70 24.93
N PRO A 4 50.50 -0.29 24.44
CA PRO A 4 49.65 -0.15 23.25
C PRO A 4 48.23 0.37 23.55
N ILE A 5 47.63 1.12 22.62
CA ILE A 5 46.23 1.52 22.70
C ILE A 5 45.35 0.47 22.02
N ARG A 6 44.55 -0.21 22.85
CA ARG A 6 43.48 -1.15 22.48
C ARG A 6 42.37 -0.38 21.77
N HIS A 7 41.99 -0.79 20.58
CA HIS A 7 40.76 -0.30 19.95
C HIS A 7 39.58 -1.20 20.34
N GLY A 8 39.07 -1.01 21.55
CA GLY A 8 37.76 -1.50 21.94
C GLY A 8 36.82 -0.31 22.02
N GLN A 9 35.84 -0.19 21.12
CA GLN A 9 34.68 0.65 21.42
C GLN A 9 33.44 0.31 20.57
N GLN A 10 32.53 -0.38 21.26
CA GLN A 10 31.11 -0.09 21.35
C GLN A 10 30.31 -0.08 20.04
N HIS A 11 29.44 -1.09 19.89
CA HIS A 11 28.24 -1.06 19.06
C HIS A 11 27.40 0.17 19.43
N ARG A 12 27.71 1.31 18.80
CA ARG A 12 26.94 2.54 18.83
C ARG A 12 25.61 2.22 18.15
N GLN A 13 24.52 2.30 18.89
CA GLN A 13 23.17 2.21 18.36
C GLN A 13 23.07 3.11 17.13
N LEU A 14 22.94 2.50 15.94
CA LEU A 14 22.82 3.22 14.69
C LEU A 14 21.50 3.99 14.77
N VAL A 15 21.56 5.31 14.88
CA VAL A 15 20.37 6.17 14.91
C VAL A 15 19.70 6.01 13.55
N THR A 16 18.56 5.31 13.52
CA THR A 16 17.73 5.20 12.31
C THR A 16 16.75 6.37 12.25
N HIS A 17 16.57 6.90 11.05
CA HIS A 17 15.62 7.96 10.75
C HIS A 17 14.36 7.34 10.16
N LYS A 18 13.23 7.54 10.81
CA LYS A 18 11.96 6.91 10.45
C LYS A 18 11.05 7.88 9.72
N CYS A 19 10.42 7.41 8.64
CA CYS A 19 9.29 8.12 8.04
C CYS A 19 8.08 8.00 8.96
N ASP A 20 7.53 9.12 9.39
CA ASP A 20 6.34 9.22 10.24
C ASP A 20 5.08 8.65 9.58
N LYS A 21 5.05 8.57 8.24
CA LYS A 21 3.86 8.18 7.46
C LYS A 21 3.87 6.72 7.03
N CYS A 22 4.98 6.25 6.45
CA CYS A 22 5.14 4.84 6.06
C CYS A 22 5.97 4.01 7.05
N LEU A 23 6.48 4.64 8.12
CA LEU A 23 7.28 4.00 9.19
C LEU A 23 8.56 3.31 8.73
N LYS A 24 8.97 3.53 7.47
CA LYS A 24 10.22 3.02 6.90
C LYS A 24 11.42 3.65 7.58
N GLU A 25 12.39 2.82 7.94
CA GLU A 25 13.63 3.23 8.58
C GLU A 25 14.74 3.46 7.55
N PHE A 26 15.50 4.52 7.76
CA PHE A 26 16.61 4.92 6.93
C PHE A 26 17.83 5.10 7.82
N TYR A 27 18.95 4.51 7.41
CA TYR A 27 20.20 4.64 8.14
C TYR A 27 20.72 6.09 8.19
N ARG A 28 20.34 6.92 7.22
CA ARG A 28 20.76 8.33 7.13
C ARG A 28 19.58 9.25 6.87
N ARG A 29 19.64 10.45 7.44
CA ARG A 29 18.59 11.48 7.31
C ARG A 29 18.41 11.94 5.87
N ASP A 30 19.48 12.05 5.10
CA ASP A 30 19.42 12.38 3.66
C ASP A 30 18.62 11.34 2.87
N LYS A 31 18.68 10.06 3.21
CA LYS A 31 17.84 9.01 2.60
C LYS A 31 16.37 9.10 3.01
N LEU A 32 16.07 9.57 4.22
CA LEU A 32 14.71 9.92 4.61
C LEU A 32 14.22 11.17 3.86
N VAL A 33 15.10 12.15 3.64
CA VAL A 33 14.79 13.36 2.87
C VAL A 33 14.61 13.04 1.39
N GLU A 34 15.48 12.25 0.77
CA GLU A 34 15.31 11.73 -0.59
C GLU A 34 14.02 10.92 -0.71
N HIS A 35 13.67 10.10 0.28
CA HIS A 35 12.37 9.46 0.35
C HIS A 35 11.26 10.52 0.30
N ARG A 36 11.24 11.49 1.22
CA ARG A 36 10.25 12.57 1.25
C ARG A 36 10.20 13.40 -0.05
N VAL A 37 11.35 13.70 -0.65
CA VAL A 37 11.50 14.52 -1.87
C VAL A 37 11.13 13.75 -3.14
N ALA A 38 11.45 12.46 -3.22
CA ALA A 38 10.95 11.58 -4.28
C ALA A 38 9.42 11.40 -4.23
N TYR A 39 8.78 11.80 -3.12
CA TYR A 39 7.33 11.79 -2.92
C TYR A 39 6.68 13.19 -2.87
N GLY A 40 7.44 14.30 -2.77
CA GLY A 40 6.92 15.67 -2.83
C GLY A 40 5.79 16.01 -1.82
N ASP A 41 5.03 17.08 -2.09
CA ASP A 41 3.73 17.38 -1.44
C ASP A 41 2.61 16.40 -1.87
N ASP A 42 2.88 15.54 -2.88
CA ASP A 42 2.02 14.45 -3.37
C ASP A 42 2.26 13.14 -2.59
N ASP A 43 2.16 13.24 -1.27
CA ASP A 43 2.43 12.15 -0.35
C ASP A 43 1.50 10.94 -0.60
N PRO A 44 2.05 9.74 -0.89
CA PRO A 44 1.27 8.62 -1.39
C PRO A 44 0.67 7.74 -0.30
N CYS A 45 0.71 8.09 0.99
CA CYS A 45 0.12 7.27 2.05
C CYS A 45 -0.56 8.08 3.15
N ASN A 46 -1.90 8.07 3.18
CA ASN A 46 -2.68 8.57 4.34
C ASN A 46 -3.03 7.40 5.25
N LEU A 47 -2.58 7.44 6.52
CA LEU A 47 -2.99 6.49 7.56
C LEU A 47 -4.14 7.09 8.37
N THR A 48 -5.24 6.36 8.47
CA THR A 48 -6.36 6.69 9.36
C THR A 48 -6.69 5.49 10.25
N SER A 49 -7.07 5.75 11.50
CA SER A 49 -7.39 4.72 12.49
C SER A 49 -8.70 5.03 13.21
N ALA A 50 -9.47 3.98 13.55
CA ALA A 50 -10.72 4.08 14.30
C ALA A 50 -10.79 3.01 15.40
N PHE A 51 -11.67 3.22 16.38
CA PHE A 51 -11.93 2.31 17.51
C PHE A 51 -10.65 1.84 18.22
N GLU A 52 -9.96 2.75 18.92
CA GLU A 52 -8.73 2.42 19.68
C GLU A 52 -7.69 1.64 18.84
N GLU A 53 -7.48 2.04 17.58
CA GLU A 53 -6.56 1.40 16.62
C GLU A 53 -6.89 -0.06 16.22
N SER A 54 -8.09 -0.54 16.55
CA SER A 54 -8.55 -1.87 16.15
C SER A 54 -8.81 -1.97 14.64
N LEU A 55 -9.18 -0.84 14.00
CA LEU A 55 -9.31 -0.67 12.56
C LEU A 55 -8.30 0.37 12.05
N LYS A 56 -7.52 -0.02 11.04
CA LYS A 56 -6.55 0.83 10.36
C LYS A 56 -6.81 0.82 8.87
N LYS A 57 -6.78 2.00 8.25
CA LYS A 57 -6.92 2.20 6.81
C LYS A 57 -5.71 2.97 6.30
N ILE A 58 -5.08 2.46 5.25
CA ILE A 58 -3.96 3.10 4.56
C ILE A 58 -4.38 3.35 3.12
N GLU A 59 -4.43 4.61 2.71
CA GLU A 59 -4.73 5.02 1.34
C GLU A 59 -3.44 5.23 0.56
N LEU A 60 -3.24 4.49 -0.53
CA LEU A 60 -2.09 4.54 -1.41
C LEU A 60 -2.46 5.15 -2.77
N LYS A 61 -1.89 6.32 -3.10
CA LYS A 61 -2.17 7.01 -4.37
C LYS A 61 -1.26 6.58 -5.52
N PRO A 62 -1.74 6.54 -6.78
CA PRO A 62 -0.91 6.26 -7.95
C PRO A 62 0.03 7.41 -8.28
N ARG A 63 1.19 7.06 -8.82
CA ARG A 63 2.07 8.04 -9.49
C ARG A 63 1.53 8.36 -10.89
N LYS A 64 2.04 9.43 -11.51
CA LYS A 64 1.63 9.86 -12.87
C LYS A 64 1.73 8.72 -13.90
N ASP A 65 2.79 7.91 -13.83
CA ASP A 65 3.03 6.76 -14.72
C ASP A 65 2.17 5.52 -14.40
N GLN A 66 1.43 5.53 -13.28
CA GLN A 66 0.68 4.37 -12.77
C GLN A 66 -0.83 4.54 -12.88
N LYS A 67 -1.31 5.70 -13.33
CA LYS A 67 -2.75 6.02 -13.33
C LYS A 67 -3.59 5.15 -14.24
N HIS A 68 -3.01 4.56 -15.28
CA HIS A 68 -3.76 3.90 -16.36
C HIS A 68 -3.56 2.39 -16.43
N ASP A 69 -2.60 1.84 -15.67
CA ASP A 69 -2.27 0.42 -15.66
C ASP A 69 -2.44 -0.16 -14.25
N MET A 70 -3.52 -0.92 -14.08
CA MET A 70 -3.88 -1.55 -12.81
C MET A 70 -2.82 -2.57 -12.35
N SER A 71 -2.28 -3.35 -13.29
CA SER A 71 -1.29 -4.39 -12.99
C SER A 71 0.03 -3.78 -12.54
N GLN A 72 0.50 -2.74 -13.24
CA GLN A 72 1.69 -1.98 -12.85
C GLN A 72 1.49 -1.29 -11.49
N PHE A 73 0.35 -0.62 -11.30
CA PHE A 73 0.06 0.06 -10.03
C PHE A 73 0.04 -0.93 -8.86
N LEU A 74 -0.70 -2.03 -8.96
CA LEU A 74 -0.75 -3.06 -7.91
C LEU A 74 0.63 -3.64 -7.63
N ARG A 75 1.40 -4.00 -8.67
CA ARG A 75 2.77 -4.52 -8.52
C ARG A 75 3.67 -3.56 -7.74
N VAL A 76 3.60 -2.25 -8.02
CA VAL A 76 4.40 -1.26 -7.29
C VAL A 76 3.90 -1.11 -5.85
N LYS A 77 2.59 -1.17 -5.61
CA LYS A 77 2.00 -1.04 -4.27
C LYS A 77 2.08 -2.30 -3.41
N SER A 78 2.36 -3.48 -3.98
CA SER A 78 2.56 -4.72 -3.22
C SER A 78 3.63 -4.58 -2.14
N LYS A 79 4.75 -3.89 -2.42
CA LYS A 79 5.84 -3.72 -1.45
C LYS A 79 5.43 -2.87 -0.22
N PRO A 80 4.83 -1.67 -0.38
CA PRO A 80 4.23 -0.96 0.75
C PRO A 80 3.23 -1.78 1.55
N ILE A 81 2.36 -2.53 0.88
CA ILE A 81 1.33 -3.37 1.52
C ILE A 81 1.99 -4.46 2.38
N LEU A 82 2.99 -5.16 1.83
CA LEU A 82 3.77 -6.18 2.54
C LEU A 82 4.39 -5.60 3.82
N ILE A 83 5.04 -4.43 3.74
CA ILE A 83 5.66 -3.78 4.89
C ILE A 83 4.62 -3.48 5.98
N HIS A 84 3.45 -2.95 5.61
CA HIS A 84 2.40 -2.62 6.58
C HIS A 84 1.80 -3.87 7.23
N LEU A 85 1.51 -4.91 6.44
CA LEU A 85 0.96 -6.17 6.97
C LEU A 85 1.96 -6.90 7.86
N SER A 86 3.22 -7.05 7.43
CA SER A 86 4.27 -7.68 8.25
C SER A 86 4.42 -6.98 9.59
N LYS A 87 4.43 -5.64 9.60
CA LYS A 87 4.51 -4.87 10.83
C LYS A 87 3.29 -5.04 11.74
N GLU A 88 2.09 -5.05 11.18
CA GLU A 88 0.88 -5.30 11.96
C GLU A 88 0.88 -6.71 12.58
N LEU A 89 1.44 -7.70 11.88
CA LEU A 89 1.59 -9.07 12.38
C LEU A 89 2.69 -9.22 13.44
N GLU A 90 3.74 -8.41 13.41
CA GLU A 90 4.73 -8.36 14.52
C GLU A 90 4.11 -7.82 15.81
N MET A 91 3.19 -6.86 15.68
CA MET A 91 2.52 -6.20 16.81
C MET A 91 1.32 -7.00 17.34
N LYS A 92 0.70 -7.85 16.53
CA LYS A 92 -0.60 -8.49 16.81
C LYS A 92 -0.55 -9.98 16.44
N LYS A 93 -1.27 -10.82 17.20
CA LYS A 93 -1.36 -12.28 16.96
C LYS A 93 -1.97 -12.68 15.59
N GLY A 94 -2.56 -11.74 14.88
CA GLY A 94 -3.13 -11.92 13.55
C GLY A 94 -3.88 -10.67 13.09
N SER A 95 -4.07 -10.56 11.78
CA SER A 95 -4.80 -9.46 11.17
C SER A 95 -5.78 -9.95 10.11
N LYS A 96 -6.98 -9.37 10.10
CA LYS A 96 -7.91 -9.46 8.98
C LYS A 96 -7.72 -8.25 8.08
N TRP A 97 -7.60 -8.45 6.78
CA TRP A 97 -7.36 -7.35 5.86
C TRP A 97 -7.94 -7.59 4.47
N PHE A 98 -8.11 -6.50 3.73
CA PHE A 98 -8.45 -6.53 2.31
C PHE A 98 -7.92 -5.26 1.61
N ILE A 99 -7.76 -5.35 0.30
CA ILE A 99 -7.40 -4.23 -0.57
C ILE A 99 -8.64 -3.79 -1.35
N SER A 100 -8.83 -2.49 -1.52
CA SER A 100 -9.89 -1.92 -2.35
C SER A 100 -9.32 -0.82 -3.24
N VAL A 101 -9.38 -0.97 -4.55
CA VAL A 101 -8.94 0.06 -5.50
C VAL A 101 -10.15 0.85 -5.97
N LYS A 102 -10.09 2.17 -5.84
CA LYS A 102 -11.04 3.08 -6.47
C LYS A 102 -10.49 3.54 -7.81
N VAL A 103 -11.30 3.46 -8.86
CA VAL A 103 -10.94 3.93 -10.20
C VAL A 103 -12.03 4.84 -10.74
N ARG A 104 -11.70 5.65 -11.73
CA ARG A 104 -12.64 6.38 -12.58
C ARG A 104 -12.67 5.72 -13.95
N PHE A 105 -13.88 5.42 -14.41
CA PHE A 105 -14.16 5.04 -15.78
C PHE A 105 -14.77 6.22 -16.52
N LEU A 106 -14.48 6.28 -17.81
CA LEU A 106 -15.02 7.22 -18.78
C LEU A 106 -15.84 6.44 -19.82
N LYS A 107 -17.01 6.93 -20.16
CA LYS A 107 -17.78 6.47 -21.32
C LYS A 107 -18.00 7.68 -22.24
N PRO A 108 -17.26 7.75 -23.36
CA PRO A 108 -17.40 8.84 -24.31
C PRO A 108 -18.80 8.86 -24.92
N LYS A 109 -19.40 10.04 -25.04
CA LYS A 109 -20.64 10.23 -25.79
C LYS A 109 -20.34 10.95 -27.10
N VAL A 110 -21.06 10.55 -28.16
CA VAL A 110 -20.89 11.11 -29.50
C VAL A 110 -21.42 12.55 -29.61
N ASP A 111 -22.37 12.95 -28.76
CA ASP A 111 -23.13 14.20 -28.92
C ASP A 111 -23.42 14.92 -27.60
N GLY A 112 -22.46 14.93 -26.67
CA GLY A 112 -22.62 15.58 -25.37
C GLY A 112 -21.45 15.38 -24.41
N GLU A 113 -21.69 15.63 -23.12
CA GLU A 113 -20.66 15.45 -22.08
C GLU A 113 -20.36 13.98 -21.80
N ASP A 114 -19.08 13.72 -21.60
CA ASP A 114 -18.53 12.45 -21.18
C ASP A 114 -19.13 11.96 -19.87
N LEU A 115 -19.48 10.66 -19.81
CA LEU A 115 -19.99 10.05 -18.58
C LEU A 115 -18.84 9.49 -17.75
N PHE A 116 -18.89 9.74 -16.44
CA PHE A 116 -17.94 9.18 -15.48
C PHE A 116 -18.61 8.23 -14.51
N SER A 117 -17.87 7.20 -14.08
CA SER A 117 -18.26 6.31 -12.99
C SER A 117 -17.06 6.03 -12.11
N GLU A 118 -17.25 5.92 -10.80
CA GLU A 118 -16.15 5.69 -9.85
C GLU A 118 -16.28 4.39 -9.04
N PRO A 119 -16.23 3.21 -9.69
CA PRO A 119 -16.38 1.94 -8.99
C PRO A 119 -15.18 1.58 -8.10
N HIS A 120 -15.43 0.66 -7.17
CA HIS A 120 -14.42 0.07 -6.32
C HIS A 120 -14.24 -1.43 -6.64
N PHE A 121 -12.98 -1.85 -6.81
CA PHE A 121 -12.61 -3.24 -6.99
C PHE A 121 -11.86 -3.74 -5.76
N ARG A 122 -12.46 -4.71 -5.06
CA ARG A 122 -11.95 -5.20 -3.77
C ARG A 122 -11.37 -6.61 -3.90
N SER A 123 -10.34 -6.95 -3.12
CA SER A 123 -9.94 -8.34 -2.88
C SER A 123 -10.97 -9.10 -2.02
N LEU A 124 -10.70 -10.37 -1.71
CA LEU A 124 -11.37 -11.03 -0.60
C LEU A 124 -10.83 -10.51 0.74
N CYS A 125 -11.60 -10.73 1.81
CA CYS A 125 -11.13 -10.49 3.18
C CYS A 125 -10.29 -11.67 3.65
N THR A 126 -9.01 -11.41 3.87
CA THR A 126 -8.00 -12.42 4.23
C THR A 126 -7.69 -12.33 5.70
N THR A 127 -7.56 -13.48 6.37
CA THR A 127 -7.03 -13.55 7.74
C THR A 127 -5.60 -14.09 7.65
N THR A 128 -4.65 -13.35 8.21
CA THR A 128 -3.24 -13.73 8.25
C THR A 128 -2.77 -13.81 9.68
N VAL A 129 -2.10 -14.92 10.01
CA VAL A 129 -1.49 -15.16 11.32
C VAL A 129 0.01 -15.43 11.21
N ASN A 130 0.48 -15.82 10.02
CA ASN A 130 1.89 -16.09 9.73
C ASN A 130 2.40 -15.11 8.67
N VAL A 131 3.52 -14.45 8.98
CA VAL A 131 4.15 -13.46 8.10
C VAL A 131 4.61 -14.06 6.76
N HIS A 132 4.94 -15.35 6.73
CA HIS A 132 5.38 -16.04 5.51
C HIS A 132 4.28 -16.18 4.46
N ASP A 133 3.00 -16.12 4.86
CA ASP A 133 1.87 -16.24 3.94
C ASP A 133 1.52 -14.91 3.26
N VAL A 134 1.99 -13.79 3.80
CA VAL A 134 1.57 -12.44 3.40
C VAL A 134 1.83 -12.17 1.92
N GLU A 135 3.02 -12.52 1.43
CA GLU A 135 3.40 -12.22 0.04
C GLU A 135 2.50 -12.95 -0.96
N LYS A 136 2.27 -14.25 -0.75
CA LYS A 136 1.35 -15.06 -1.57
C LYS A 136 -0.07 -14.48 -1.52
N GLN A 137 -0.56 -14.13 -0.34
CA GLN A 137 -1.92 -13.58 -0.18
C GLN A 137 -2.08 -12.21 -0.85
N ILE A 138 -1.03 -11.37 -0.87
CA ILE A 138 -1.04 -10.12 -1.64
C ILE A 138 -1.16 -10.41 -3.14
N GLN A 139 -0.44 -11.39 -3.66
CA GLN A 139 -0.52 -11.75 -5.08
C GLN A 139 -1.94 -12.23 -5.45
N GLU A 140 -2.55 -13.09 -4.64
CA GLU A 140 -3.93 -13.55 -4.80
C GLU A 140 -4.94 -12.38 -4.75
N ALA A 141 -4.77 -11.46 -3.80
CA ALA A 141 -5.59 -10.27 -3.67
C ALA A 141 -5.48 -9.35 -4.90
N CYS A 142 -4.27 -9.15 -5.42
CA CYS A 142 -4.03 -8.38 -6.64
C CYS A 142 -4.66 -9.05 -7.87
N SER A 143 -4.49 -10.37 -8.04
CA SER A 143 -5.10 -11.11 -9.16
C SER A 143 -6.62 -10.93 -9.17
N LYS A 144 -7.27 -11.13 -8.01
CA LYS A 144 -8.74 -10.99 -7.92
C LYS A 144 -9.23 -9.61 -8.33
N ILE A 145 -8.49 -8.54 -8.00
CA ILE A 145 -8.83 -7.17 -8.39
C ILE A 145 -8.67 -6.98 -9.90
N ILE A 146 -7.58 -7.49 -10.49
CA ILE A 146 -7.34 -7.43 -11.94
C ILE A 146 -8.44 -8.18 -12.69
N ASP A 147 -8.77 -9.38 -12.25
CA ASP A 147 -9.82 -10.21 -12.85
C ASP A 147 -11.18 -9.50 -12.78
N SER A 148 -11.51 -8.91 -11.63
CA SER A 148 -12.75 -8.14 -11.47
C SER A 148 -12.82 -6.92 -12.38
N LEU A 149 -11.70 -6.22 -12.57
CA LEU A 149 -11.60 -5.09 -13.50
C LEU A 149 -11.76 -5.54 -14.96
N ALA A 150 -11.16 -6.68 -15.32
CA ALA A 150 -11.26 -7.26 -16.65
C ALA A 150 -12.70 -7.64 -16.98
N ILE A 151 -13.39 -8.33 -16.07
CA ILE A 151 -14.80 -8.69 -16.20
C ILE A 151 -15.66 -7.43 -16.45
N TYR A 152 -15.47 -6.40 -15.62
CA TYR A 152 -16.21 -5.14 -15.75
C TYR A 152 -16.00 -4.45 -17.12
N ARG A 153 -14.79 -4.53 -17.69
CA ARG A 153 -14.49 -4.00 -19.03
C ARG A 153 -15.14 -4.84 -20.14
N THR A 154 -15.20 -6.16 -19.99
CA THR A 154 -15.67 -7.08 -21.04
C THR A 154 -17.18 -7.08 -21.24
N GLU A 155 -17.97 -6.54 -20.31
CA GLU A 155 -19.44 -6.47 -20.40
C GLU A 155 -19.98 -5.47 -21.46
N GLY A 156 -19.16 -5.06 -22.45
CA GLY A 156 -19.63 -4.45 -23.71
C GLY A 156 -20.27 -3.06 -23.61
N SER A 157 -20.10 -2.37 -22.49
CA SER A 157 -20.84 -1.15 -22.15
C SER A 157 -20.16 0.16 -22.57
N GLY A 158 -18.99 0.10 -23.23
CA GLY A 158 -18.25 1.28 -23.73
C GLY A 158 -17.49 2.06 -22.66
N TRP A 159 -17.31 1.49 -21.45
CA TRP A 159 -16.50 2.10 -20.39
C TRP A 159 -15.02 1.81 -20.60
N VAL A 160 -14.21 2.85 -20.62
CA VAL A 160 -12.74 2.79 -20.64
C VAL A 160 -12.18 3.27 -19.31
N LEU A 161 -11.14 2.61 -18.81
CA LEU A 161 -10.48 3.07 -17.58
C LEU A 161 -9.83 4.43 -17.88
N ASP A 162 -10.28 5.45 -17.16
CA ASP A 162 -9.76 6.81 -17.27
C ASP A 162 -8.60 7.02 -16.31
N GLU A 163 -8.79 6.78 -15.01
CA GLU A 163 -7.67 6.78 -14.07
C GLU A 163 -7.92 5.92 -12.83
N ILE A 164 -6.84 5.45 -12.23
CA ILE A 164 -6.83 4.90 -10.87
C ILE A 164 -6.78 6.09 -9.91
N LEU A 165 -7.67 6.11 -8.92
CA LEU A 165 -7.76 7.22 -7.96
C LEU A 165 -6.90 6.93 -6.72
N HIS A 166 -7.10 5.77 -6.09
CA HIS A 166 -6.32 5.31 -4.94
C HIS A 166 -6.57 3.83 -4.64
N LEU A 167 -5.74 3.28 -3.76
CA LEU A 167 -5.88 1.96 -3.17
C LEU A 167 -5.99 2.06 -1.66
N ASP A 168 -7.00 1.44 -1.08
CA ASP A 168 -7.17 1.33 0.36
C ASP A 168 -6.76 -0.05 0.86
N LEU A 169 -5.74 -0.10 1.70
CA LEU A 169 -5.43 -1.26 2.54
C LEU A 169 -6.19 -1.11 3.86
N ASN A 170 -7.16 -1.98 4.09
CA ASN A 170 -7.97 -2.00 5.30
C ASN A 170 -7.53 -3.16 6.16
N MET A 171 -7.23 -2.90 7.42
CA MET A 171 -6.70 -3.88 8.38
C MET A 171 -7.47 -3.80 9.69
N ALA A 172 -7.78 -4.96 10.25
CA ALA A 172 -8.41 -5.13 11.54
C ALA A 172 -7.58 -6.07 12.39
N LYS A 173 -7.53 -5.82 13.71
CA LYS A 173 -6.97 -6.79 14.66
C LYS A 173 -7.82 -8.06 14.65
N TYR A 174 -7.18 -9.23 14.53
CA TYR A 174 -7.87 -10.49 14.70
C TYR A 174 -7.85 -10.91 16.17
N THR A 175 -9.04 -11.07 16.75
CA THR A 175 -9.24 -11.67 18.08
C THR A 175 -10.08 -12.93 17.87
N PRO A 176 -9.52 -14.13 18.02
CA PRO A 176 -10.31 -15.36 18.05
C PRO A 176 -11.35 -15.25 19.17
N LEU A 177 -12.58 -15.72 18.90
CA LEU A 177 -13.64 -15.83 19.91
C LEU A 177 -13.35 -16.97 20.88
#